data_AF-A0A7W7YTB1-F1
#
_entry.id   AF-A0A7W7YTB1-F1
#
_cell.length_a   1.000
_cell.length_b   1.000
_cell.length_c   1.000
_cell.angle_alpha   90.00
_cell.angle_beta   90.00
_cell.angle_gamma   90.00
#
_symmetry.space_group_name_H-M   'P 1'
#
loop_
_entity.id
_entity.type
_entity.pdbx_description
1 polymer ?
#
loop_
_entity_poly.entity_id
_entity_poly.type
_entity_poly.pdbx_seq_one_letter_code
_entity_poly.pdbx_strand_id
1 'polypeptide(L)' 'MTDQAADFAAFLIDEYRDIPERHRASVVRDRFPSISHEAFMRGFAIAEEIAVDDAREGLLAA' A
#
# COMPACT_ATOMS: atom_id res chain seq x y z
N MET A 1 -19.04 2.85 -4.31
CA MET A 1 -17.84 2.28 -4.94
C MET A 1 -16.77 2.26 -3.86
N THR A 2 -16.23 1.10 -3.54
CA THR A 2 -15.10 0.96 -2.62
C THR A 2 -13.92 1.77 -3.17
N ASP A 3 -13.26 2.53 -2.31
CA ASP A 3 -12.11 3.34 -2.72
C ASP A 3 -10.89 2.42 -2.90
N GLN A 4 -10.71 1.93 -4.13
CA GLN A 4 -9.61 1.02 -4.47
C GLN A 4 -8.23 1.60 -4.13
N ALA A 5 -8.08 2.92 -4.09
CA ALA A 5 -6.81 3.54 -3.68
C ALA A 5 -6.56 3.32 -2.19
N ALA A 6 -7.58 3.50 -1.35
CA ALA A 6 -7.49 3.23 0.09
C ALA A 6 -7.28 1.74 0.38
N ASP A 7 -8.02 0.85 -0.30
CA ASP A 7 -7.86 -0.60 -0.17
C ASP A 7 -6.43 -1.04 -0.58
N PHE A 8 -5.88 -0.45 -1.64
CA PHE A 8 -4.52 -0.73 -2.08
C PHE A 8 -3.47 -0.19 -1.09
N ALA A 9 -3.68 1.00 -0.52
CA ALA A 9 -2.80 1.56 0.49
C ALA A 9 -2.73 0.67 1.75
N ALA A 10 -3.88 0.21 2.25
CA ALA A 10 -3.93 -0.72 3.39
C ALA A 10 -3.15 -2.01 3.09
N PHE A 11 -3.34 -2.59 1.91
CA PHE A 11 -2.58 -3.77 1.48
C PHE A 11 -1.06 -3.51 1.45
N LEU A 12 -0.61 -2.33 1.00
CA LEU A 12 0.82 -1.97 0.98
C LEU A 12 1.42 -1.90 2.39
N ILE A 13 0.66 -1.40 3.37
CA ILE A 13 1.10 -1.22 4.74
C ILE A 13 1.11 -2.55 5.49
N ASP A 14 0.00 -3.30 5.41
CA ASP A 14 -0.24 -4.44 6.30
C ASP A 14 0.31 -5.76 5.77
N GLU A 15 0.37 -5.95 4.45
CA GLU A 15 0.58 -7.28 3.86
C GLU A 15 1.75 -7.33 2.86
N TYR A 16 1.94 -6.27 2.07
CA TYR A 16 2.87 -6.29 0.93
C TYR A 16 4.33 -6.57 1.30
N ARG A 17 4.78 -6.10 2.48
CA ARG A 17 6.16 -6.30 2.95
C ARG A 17 6.50 -7.77 3.19
N ASP A 18 5.54 -8.55 3.67
CA ASP A 18 5.72 -9.96 4.02
C ASP A 18 5.64 -10.90 2.81
N ILE A 19 5.19 -10.40 1.65
CA ILE A 19 5.11 -11.17 0.42
C ILE A 19 6.52 -11.34 -0.17
N PRO A 20 6.95 -12.58 -0.49
CA PRO A 20 8.22 -12.81 -1.18
C PRO A 20 8.25 -12.08 -2.52
N GLU A 21 9.38 -11.44 -2.84
CA GLU A 21 9.50 -10.54 -4.00
C GLU A 21 9.02 -11.17 -5.32
N ARG A 22 9.35 -12.44 -5.56
CA ARG A 22 8.93 -13.22 -6.73
C ARG A 22 7.40 -13.36 -6.90
N HIS A 23 6.63 -13.14 -5.83
CA HIS A 23 5.17 -13.29 -5.81
C HIS A 23 4.43 -11.94 -5.79
N ARG A 24 5.09 -10.83 -5.44
CA ARG A 24 4.46 -9.51 -5.27
C ARG A 24 3.64 -9.06 -6.48
N ALA A 25 4.21 -9.17 -7.68
CA ALA A 25 3.53 -8.77 -8.90
C ALA A 25 2.27 -9.62 -9.20
N SER A 26 2.29 -10.93 -8.87
CA SER A 26 1.11 -11.79 -9.04
C SER A 26 0.02 -11.39 -8.06
N VAL A 27 0.36 -11.24 -6.77
CA VAL A 27 -0.63 -10.91 -5.73
C VAL A 27 -1.31 -9.57 -6.01
N VAL A 28 -0.57 -8.54 -6.43
CA VAL A 28 -1.15 -7.25 -6.79
C VAL A 28 -2.13 -7.40 -7.97
N ARG A 29 -1.78 -8.16 -9.01
CA ARG A 29 -2.66 -8.41 -10.16
C ARG A 29 -3.90 -9.21 -9.79
N ASP A 30 -3.76 -10.22 -8.94
CA ASP A 30 -4.86 -11.11 -8.57
C ASP A 30 -5.87 -10.41 -7.63
N ARG A 31 -5.37 -9.56 -6.72
CA ARG A 31 -6.20 -8.87 -5.72
C ARG A 31 -6.76 -7.55 -6.20
N PHE A 32 -6.06 -6.88 -7.12
CA PHE A 32 -6.44 -5.58 -7.69
C PHE A 32 -6.50 -5.67 -9.23
N PRO A 33 -7.30 -6.58 -9.81
CA PRO A 33 -7.27 -6.84 -11.26
C PRO A 33 -7.76 -5.67 -12.11
N SER A 34 -8.54 -4.76 -11.53
CA SER A 34 -9.15 -3.61 -12.19
C SER A 34 -8.66 -2.26 -11.68
N ILE A 35 -7.57 -2.23 -10.89
CA ILE A 35 -7.04 -0.97 -10.37
C ILE A 35 -6.57 -0.10 -11.52
N SER A 36 -7.10 1.13 -11.57
CA SER A 36 -6.63 2.12 -12.52
C SER A 36 -5.24 2.59 -12.13
N HIS A 37 -4.47 3.08 -13.10
CA HIS A 37 -3.16 3.68 -12.81
C HIS A 37 -3.28 4.85 -11.83
N GLU A 38 -4.34 5.64 -11.92
CA GLU A 38 -4.60 6.74 -10.99
C GLU A 38 -4.85 6.23 -9.55
N ALA A 39 -5.69 5.20 -9.38
CA ALA A 39 -5.96 4.62 -8.06
C ALA A 39 -4.70 3.96 -7.47
N PHE A 40 -3.88 3.32 -8.31
CA PHE A 40 -2.59 2.77 -7.93
C PHE A 40 -1.65 3.86 -7.38
N MET A 41 -1.48 4.96 -8.13
CA MET A 41 -0.60 6.06 -7.71
C MET A 41 -1.11 6.76 -6.45
N ARG A 42 -2.43 6.96 -6.32
CA ARG A 42 -3.03 7.51 -5.11
C ARG A 42 -2.82 6.59 -3.91
N GLY A 43 -3.06 5.28 -4.05
CA GLY A 43 -2.86 4.32 -2.97
C GLY A 43 -1.40 4.22 -2.53
N PHE A 44 -0.47 4.31 -3.49
CA PHE A 44 0.96 4.38 -3.18
C PHE A 44 1.31 5.65 -2.38
N ALA A 45 0.82 6.82 -2.79
CA ALA A 45 1.05 8.08 -2.08
C ALA A 45 0.47 8.06 -0.64
N ILE A 46 -0.74 7.51 -0.46
CA ILE A 46 -1.36 7.33 0.87
C ILE A 46 -0.48 6.44 1.75
N ALA A 47 0.01 5.32 1.21
CA ALA A 47 0.86 4.40 1.96
C ALA A 47 2.21 5.02 2.35
N GLU A 48 2.81 5.82 1.47
CA GLU A 48 4.05 6.56 1.79
C GLU A 48 3.82 7.61 2.88
N GLU A 49 2.74 8.39 2.82
CA GLU A 49 2.41 9.41 3.82
C GLU A 49 2.27 8.78 5.22
N ILE A 50 1.51 7.69 5.32
CA ILE A 50 1.31 6.96 6.58
C ILE A 50 2.64 6.38 7.09
N ALA A 51 3.42 5.74 6.21
CA ALA A 51 4.71 5.16 6.62
C ALA A 51 5.71 6.22 7.12
N VAL A 52 5.68 7.43 6.56
CA VAL A 52 6.49 8.56 7.00
C VAL A 52 6.01 9.08 8.36
N ASP A 53 4.70 9.22 8.56
CA ASP A 53 4.16 9.66 9.83
C ASP A 53 4.42 8.65 10.95
N ASP A 54 4.22 7.35 10.71
CA ASP A 54 4.56 6.29 11.67
C ASP A 54 6.06 6.31 12.05
N ALA A 55 6.94 6.50 11.06
CA ALA A 55 8.38 6.61 11.31
C ALA A 55 8.73 7.85 12.13
N ARG A 56 8.04 8.97 11.88
CA ARG A 56 8.21 10.22 12.62
C ARG A 56 7.72 10.10 14.06
N GLU A 57 6.57 9.47 14.29
CA GLU A 57 6.06 9.18 15.63
C GLU A 57 7.00 8.25 16.41
N GLY A 58 7.50 7.19 15.76
CA GLY A 58 8.47 6.27 16.37
C GLY A 58 9.79 6.95 16.76
N LEU A 59 10.25 7.94 15.99
CA LEU A 59 11.41 8.78 16.30
C LEU A 59 11.19 9.72 17.49
N LEU A 60 9.97 10.21 17.69
CA LEU A 60 9.63 11.13 18.79
C LEU A 60 9.34 10.39 20.11
N ALA A 61 8.99 9.11 20.04
CA ALA A 61 8.71 8.26 21.20
C ALA A 61 9.96 7.54 21.76
N ALA A 62 11.08 7.56 21.04
CA ALA A 62 12.38 6.95 21.41
C ALA A 62 13.35 7.96 22.05
#